data_AF-A0A1G7YW17-F1
#
_entry.id   AF-A0A1G7YW17-F1
#
_cell.length_a   1.000
_cell.length_b   1.000
_cell.length_c   1.000
_cell.angle_alpha   90.00
_cell.angle_beta   90.00
_cell.angle_gamma   90.00
#
_symmetry.space_group_name_H-M   'P 1'
#
loop_
_entity.id
_entity.type
_entity.pdbx_description
1 polymer ?
#
loop_
_entity_poly.entity_id
_entity_poly.type
_entity_poly.pdbx_seq_one_letter_code
_entity_poly.pdbx_strand_id
1 'polypeptide(L)'
;MPRTQLPAYMLIMSSIFPASGVQANTCFPPERPFVPAEIESAREYRELIYDDFQIYFEDFSAYLQCLDQERARAFQEGQEVSEEYRRFFDQVVSDD
;
A
#
# COMPACT_ATOMS: atom_id res chain seq x y z
N MET A 1 -49.67 -0.55 19.80
CA MET A 1 -48.43 -0.44 19.00
C MET A 1 -47.25 -0.78 19.89
N PRO A 2 -46.56 -1.91 19.71
CA PRO A 2 -45.42 -2.24 20.54
C PRO A 2 -44.19 -1.46 20.05
N ARG A 3 -43.52 -0.78 20.98
CA ARG A 3 -42.29 -0.03 20.74
C ARG A 3 -41.14 -1.04 20.76
N THR A 4 -40.71 -1.49 19.59
CA THR A 4 -39.52 -2.32 19.41
C THR A 4 -38.30 -1.54 19.89
N GLN A 5 -37.81 -1.85 21.09
CA GLN A 5 -36.52 -1.37 21.54
C GLN A 5 -35.46 -2.25 20.88
N LEU A 6 -34.78 -1.71 19.87
CA LEU A 6 -33.53 -2.31 19.40
C LEU A 6 -32.47 -2.14 20.50
N PRO A 7 -31.89 -3.22 21.05
CA PRO A 7 -30.87 -3.11 22.08
C PRO A 7 -29.62 -2.42 21.49
N ALA A 8 -29.18 -1.35 22.16
CA ALA A 8 -28.00 -0.55 21.81
C ALA A 8 -26.72 -1.38 21.58
N TYR A 9 -26.69 -2.62 22.05
CA TYR A 9 -25.59 -3.56 21.88
C TYR A 9 -25.32 -3.94 20.42
N MET A 10 -26.33 -3.92 19.53
CA MET A 10 -26.14 -4.22 18.11
C MET A 10 -25.35 -3.12 17.37
N LEU A 11 -25.35 -1.88 17.86
CA LEU A 11 -24.58 -0.78 17.25
C LEU A 11 -23.10 -0.83 17.62
N ILE A 12 -22.75 -1.39 18.79
CA ILE A 12 -21.38 -1.36 19.32
C ILE A 12 -20.48 -2.40 18.63
N MET A 13 -21.04 -3.54 18.20
CA MET A 13 -20.27 -4.60 17.53
C MET A 13 -19.94 -4.31 16.07
N SER A 14 -20.60 -3.33 15.44
CA SER A 14 -20.42 -3.03 14.01
C SER A 14 -19.23 -2.11 13.71
N SER A 15 -18.56 -1.56 14.73
CA SER A 15 -17.52 -0.53 14.58
C SER A 15 -16.07 -1.04 14.61
N ILE A 16 -15.82 -2.35 14.70
CA ILE A 16 -14.46 -2.92 14.85
C ILE A 16 -13.94 -3.60 13.57
N PHE A 17 -14.74 -3.75 12.52
CA PHE A 17 -14.24 -4.28 11.25
C PHE A 17 -13.88 -3.12 10.31
N PRO A 18 -12.60 -2.69 10.22
CA PRO A 18 -12.18 -1.97 9.04
C PRO A 18 -12.44 -2.90 7.86
N ALA A 19 -13.29 -2.46 6.93
CA ALA A 19 -13.40 -3.09 5.63
C ALA A 19 -12.09 -2.85 4.88
N SER A 20 -11.05 -3.62 5.21
CA SER A 20 -9.86 -3.74 4.38
C SER A 20 -10.26 -4.56 3.15
N GLY A 21 -10.90 -3.90 2.19
CA GLY A 21 -10.81 -4.33 0.81
C GLY A 21 -9.32 -4.23 0.45
N VAL A 22 -8.59 -5.34 0.58
CA VAL A 22 -7.16 -5.42 0.24
C VAL A 22 -7.06 -5.38 -1.28
N GLN A 23 -7.09 -4.17 -1.82
CA GLN A 23 -6.70 -3.91 -3.19
C GLN A 23 -5.19 -3.79 -3.19
N ALA A 24 -4.50 -4.66 -3.93
CA ALA A 24 -3.09 -4.48 -4.19
C ALA A 24 -2.90 -3.19 -4.97
N ASN A 25 -2.20 -2.20 -4.40
CA ASN A 25 -1.85 -1.01 -5.17
C ASN A 25 -0.70 -1.37 -6.09
N THR A 26 -0.89 -1.13 -7.38
CA THR A 26 0.20 -1.22 -8.36
C THR A 26 1.04 0.06 -8.26
N CYS A 27 2.25 -0.06 -7.73
CA CYS A 27 3.20 1.05 -7.67
C CYS A 27 3.93 1.19 -9.00
N PHE A 28 3.81 2.36 -9.65
CA PHE A 28 4.45 2.64 -10.92
C PHE A 28 5.73 3.47 -10.72
N PRO A 29 6.88 3.02 -11.25
CA PRO A 29 8.10 3.80 -11.19
C PRO A 29 7.99 5.04 -12.11
N PRO A 30 8.56 6.19 -11.71
CA PRO A 30 8.59 7.37 -12.57
C PRO A 30 9.49 7.17 -13.79
N GLU A 31 9.18 7.87 -14.88
CA GLU A 31 10.02 7.91 -16.07
C GLU A 31 11.29 8.72 -15.82
N ARG A 32 12.43 8.27 -16.36
CA ARG A 32 13.69 8.98 -16.15
C ARG A 32 13.72 10.28 -16.98
N PRO A 33 14.12 11.42 -16.39
CA PRO A 33 14.33 12.65 -17.12
C PRO A 33 15.33 12.46 -18.26
N PHE A 34 15.07 13.12 -19.38
CA PHE A 34 15.99 13.11 -20.52
C PHE A 34 17.02 14.22 -20.39
N VAL A 35 18.28 13.90 -20.69
CA VAL A 35 19.36 14.89 -20.80
C VAL A 35 19.99 14.74 -22.18
N PRO A 36 19.99 15.80 -23.02
CA PRO A 36 20.68 15.77 -24.30
C PRO A 36 22.17 15.44 -24.14
N ALA A 37 22.72 14.66 -25.07
CA ALA A 37 24.15 14.31 -25.06
C ALA A 37 25.05 15.53 -25.34
N GLU A 38 24.56 16.48 -26.14
CA GLU A 38 25.28 17.70 -26.46
C GLU A 38 25.14 18.73 -25.33
N ILE A 39 26.27 19.18 -24.78
CA ILE A 39 26.29 20.08 -23.62
C ILE A 39 25.62 21.42 -23.91
N GLU A 40 25.72 21.96 -25.12
CA GLU A 40 25.04 23.23 -25.40
C GLU A 40 23.54 23.08 -25.53
N SER A 41 23.04 21.94 -26.00
CA SER A 41 21.61 21.63 -25.90
C SER A 41 21.20 21.51 -24.43
N ALA A 42 21.98 20.85 -23.59
CA ALA A 42 21.69 20.76 -22.16
C ALA A 42 21.71 22.14 -21.46
N ARG A 43 22.59 23.06 -21.89
CA ARG A 43 22.65 24.42 -21.36
C ARG A 43 21.45 25.26 -21.81
N GLU A 44 21.06 25.14 -23.08
CA GLU A 44 19.91 25.83 -23.66
C GLU A 44 18.61 25.48 -22.91
N TYR A 45 18.41 24.19 -22.61
CA TYR A 45 17.20 23.70 -21.94
C TYR A 45 17.38 23.48 -20.43
N ARG A 46 18.38 24.11 -19.80
CA ARG A 46 18.77 23.81 -18.40
C ARG A 46 17.64 23.93 -17.39
N GLU A 47 16.80 24.96 -17.50
CA GLU A 47 15.69 25.16 -16.57
C GLU A 47 14.61 24.08 -16.75
N LEU A 48 14.27 23.73 -17.99
CA LEU A 48 13.34 22.64 -18.29
C LEU A 48 13.85 21.30 -17.77
N ILE A 49 15.12 20.99 -18.03
CA ILE A 49 15.75 19.75 -17.54
C ILE A 49 15.73 19.74 -16.01
N TYR A 50 16.01 20.87 -15.35
CA TYR A 50 15.97 20.96 -13.89
C TYR A 50 14.57 20.67 -13.34
N ASP A 51 13.54 21.24 -13.93
CA ASP A 51 12.14 21.01 -13.54
C ASP A 51 11.75 19.53 -13.72
N ASP A 52 12.14 18.90 -14.83
CA ASP A 52 11.91 17.46 -15.07
C ASP A 52 12.55 16.59 -13.97
N PHE A 53 13.73 16.97 -13.48
CA PHE A 53 14.35 16.29 -12.34
C PHE A 53 13.59 16.51 -11.02
N GLN A 54 13.05 17.71 -10.78
CA GLN A 54 12.24 17.95 -9.58
C GLN A 54 10.99 17.08 -9.59
N ILE A 55 10.27 17.05 -10.72
CA ILE A 55 9.09 16.19 -10.90
C ILE A 55 9.45 14.72 -10.67
N TYR A 56 10.55 14.25 -11.27
CA TYR A 56 11.03 12.88 -11.05
C TYR A 56 11.25 12.55 -9.57
N PHE A 57 11.85 13.46 -8.79
CA PHE A 57 12.13 13.18 -7.38
C PHE A 57 10.87 13.20 -6.50
N GLU A 58 9.90 14.05 -6.83
CA GLU A 58 8.58 14.04 -6.19
C GLU A 58 7.88 12.71 -6.44
N ASP A 59 7.80 12.30 -7.72
CA ASP A 59 7.17 11.04 -8.12
C ASP A 59 7.93 9.82 -7.59
N PHE A 60 9.26 9.87 -7.54
CA PHE A 60 10.09 8.81 -6.96
C PHE A 60 9.79 8.64 -5.47
N SER A 61 9.59 9.73 -4.74
CA SER A 61 9.25 9.69 -3.32
C SER A 61 7.85 9.08 -3.12
N ALA A 62 6.88 9.46 -3.95
CA ALA A 62 5.55 8.86 -3.95
C ALA A 62 5.58 7.35 -4.28
N TYR A 63 6.40 6.96 -5.26
CA TYR A 63 6.60 5.55 -5.62
C TYR A 63 7.16 4.73 -4.46
N LEU A 64 8.17 5.22 -3.74
CA LEU A 64 8.72 4.54 -2.56
C LEU A 64 7.67 4.43 -1.44
N GLN A 65 6.90 5.48 -1.19
CA GLN A 65 5.83 5.45 -0.19
C GLN A 65 4.79 4.37 -0.53
N CYS A 66 4.41 4.25 -1.81
CA CYS A 66 3.54 3.17 -2.26
C CYS A 66 4.14 1.79 -1.96
N LEU A 67 5.41 1.56 -2.34
CA LEU A 67 6.08 0.27 -2.09
C LEU A 67 6.17 -0.08 -0.61
N ASP A 68 6.40 0.89 0.27
CA ASP A 68 6.46 0.66 1.71
C ASP A 68 5.09 0.30 2.29
N GLN A 69 4.00 0.90 1.77
CA GLN A 69 2.64 0.50 2.13
C GLN A 69 2.32 -0.93 1.67
N GLU A 70 2.68 -1.28 0.44
CA GLU A 70 2.51 -2.63 -0.10
C GLU A 70 3.30 -3.66 0.71
N ARG A 71 4.53 -3.32 1.10
CA ARG A 71 5.36 -4.15 1.98
C ARG A 71 4.70 -4.35 3.34
N ALA A 72 4.21 -3.28 3.97
CA ALA A 72 3.57 -3.36 5.28
C ALA A 72 2.32 -4.24 5.24
N ARG A 73 1.49 -4.07 4.20
CA ARG A 73 0.31 -4.91 3.98
C ARG A 73 0.68 -6.39 3.79
N ALA A 74 1.60 -6.68 2.87
CA ALA A 74 2.02 -8.05 2.59
C ALA A 74 2.60 -8.73 3.85
N PHE A 75 3.30 -7.97 4.69
CA PHE A 75 3.82 -8.46 5.95
C PHE A 75 2.72 -8.78 6.97
N GLN A 76 1.66 -7.98 7.03
CA GLN A 76 0.49 -8.27 7.87
C GLN A 76 -0.23 -9.54 7.39
N GLU A 77 -0.53 -9.64 6.09
CA GLU A 77 -1.18 -10.81 5.51
C GLU A 77 -0.34 -12.08 5.76
N GLY A 78 0.98 -12.00 5.59
CA GLY A 78 1.89 -13.11 5.88
C GLY A 78 1.84 -13.57 7.35
N GLN A 79 1.68 -12.64 8.30
CA GLN A 79 1.52 -12.99 9.73
C GLN A 79 0.19 -13.71 9.97
N GLU A 80 -0.91 -13.17 9.47
CA GLU A 80 -2.26 -13.74 9.62
C GLU A 80 -2.32 -15.17 9.06
N VAL A 81 -1.77 -15.37 7.85
CA VAL A 81 -1.70 -16.70 7.21
C VAL A 81 -0.78 -17.65 7.98
N SER A 82 0.33 -17.16 8.53
CA SER A 82 1.24 -18.00 9.34
C SER A 82 0.58 -18.48 10.63
N GLU A 83 -0.20 -17.63 11.29
CA GLU A 83 -0.96 -18.00 12.49
C GLU A 83 -2.07 -18.99 12.19
N GLU A 84 -2.75 -18.84 11.04
CA GLU A 84 -3.70 -19.82 10.54
C GLU A 84 -3.04 -21.18 10.30
N TYR A 85 -1.91 -21.19 9.61
CA TYR A 85 -1.14 -22.41 9.37
C TYR A 85 -0.71 -23.07 10.68
N ARG A 86 -0.22 -22.30 11.65
CA ARG A 86 0.15 -22.84 12.98
C ARG A 86 -1.03 -23.51 13.66
N ARG A 87 -2.21 -22.87 13.68
CA ARG A 87 -3.43 -23.46 14.26
C ARG A 87 -3.83 -24.76 13.57
N PHE A 88 -3.75 -24.79 12.24
CA PHE A 88 -4.02 -26.00 11.47
C PHE A 88 -3.04 -27.12 11.84
N PHE A 89 -1.74 -26.81 11.89
CA PHE A 89 -0.70 -27.77 12.23
C PHE A 89 -0.92 -28.36 13.62
N ASP A 90 -1.15 -27.50 14.63
CA ASP A 90 -1.37 -27.89 16.02
C ASP A 90 -2.63 -28.76 16.21
N GLN A 91 -3.65 -28.64 15.35
CA GLN A 91 -4.93 -29.35 15.49
C GLN A 91 -5.05 -30.61 14.62
N VAL A 92 -4.34 -30.65 13.49
CA VAL A 92 -4.54 -31.69 12.46
C VAL A 92 -3.29 -32.53 12.27
N VAL A 93 -2.10 -31.93 12.43
CA VAL A 93 -0.83 -32.58 12.09
C VAL A 93 -0.13 -33.12 13.34
N SER A 94 -0.22 -32.44 14.48
CA SER A 94 0.44 -32.88 15.72
C SER A 94 -0.38 -33.81 16.61
N ASP A 95 -1.66 -34.03 16.29
CA ASP A 95 -2.56 -34.92 17.05
C ASP A 95 -2.48 -36.41 16.61
N ASP A 96 -1.55 -36.76 15.70
CA ASP A 96 -1.10 -38.12 15.36
C ASP A 96 0.20 -38.49 16.12
#